data_AF-W0RHN0-F1
#
_entry.id   AF-W0RHN0-F1
#
_cell.length_a   1.000
_cell.length_b   1.000
_cell.length_c   1.000
_cell.angle_alpha   90.00
_cell.angle_beta   90.00
_cell.angle_gamma   90.00
#
_symmetry.space_group_name_H-M   'P 1'
#
loop_
_entity.id
_entity.type
_entity.pdbx_description
1 polymer ?
#
loop_
_entity_poly.entity_id
_entity_poly.type
_entity_poly.pdbx_seq_one_letter_code
_entity_poly.pdbx_strand_id
1 'polypeptide(L)'
;MFALSAVALLAPEACSLHRRPPAPLDPAADAAAQWPEARRIAQNFALARAFADADSTLRAFAARFPGTPSAAETVYWRALVRLDPTSDEQPSAEVLRDVRTWLDAYIAGGPLQEHYVDAVVLRRIATRFDSLRMAADTRPVPVAAAPAIVNGNLVARDSLKVRDDEIQRLRQELDQAKAELERIRRRLAPPRP
;
A
#
# COMPACT_ATOMS: atom_id res chain seq x y z
N MET A 1 -98.06 -11.49 -15.96
CA MET A 1 -96.78 -11.64 -16.69
C MET A 1 -95.68 -11.04 -15.84
N PHE A 2 -94.92 -11.86 -15.12
CA PHE A 2 -93.75 -11.43 -14.35
C PHE A 2 -92.54 -12.23 -14.88
N ALA A 3 -91.54 -11.53 -15.41
CA ALA A 3 -90.27 -12.14 -15.83
C ALA A 3 -89.21 -11.82 -14.78
N LEU A 4 -88.74 -12.86 -14.08
CA LEU A 4 -87.64 -12.83 -13.12
C LEU A 4 -86.30 -12.82 -13.86
N SER A 5 -85.49 -11.77 -13.67
CA SER A 5 -84.08 -11.74 -14.06
C SER A 5 -83.22 -12.26 -12.91
N ALA A 6 -82.54 -13.39 -13.13
CA ALA A 6 -81.54 -13.94 -12.23
C ALA A 6 -80.18 -13.26 -12.47
N VAL A 7 -79.65 -12.59 -11.45
CA VAL A 7 -78.30 -12.01 -11.45
C VAL A 7 -77.35 -13.05 -10.86
N ALA A 8 -76.46 -13.57 -11.70
CA ALA A 8 -75.39 -14.47 -11.30
C ALA A 8 -74.21 -13.66 -10.72
N LEU A 9 -73.98 -13.76 -9.42
CA LEU A 9 -72.77 -13.25 -8.77
C LEU A 9 -71.61 -14.23 -9.00
N LEU A 10 -70.63 -13.81 -9.81
CA LEU A 10 -69.33 -14.46 -9.93
C LEU A 10 -68.43 -14.01 -8.76
N ALA A 11 -68.06 -14.95 -7.90
CA ALA A 11 -67.07 -14.73 -6.84
C ALA A 11 -65.65 -14.78 -7.42
N PRO A 12 -64.76 -13.81 -7.11
CA PRO A 12 -63.36 -13.91 -7.51
C PRO A 12 -62.64 -14.90 -6.61
N GLU A 13 -62.05 -15.94 -7.20
CA GLU A 13 -61.08 -16.80 -6.55
C GLU A 13 -59.84 -15.97 -6.17
N ALA A 14 -59.75 -15.59 -4.90
CA ALA A 14 -58.55 -15.01 -4.33
C ALA A 14 -57.45 -16.07 -4.30
N CYS A 15 -56.61 -16.10 -5.34
CA CYS A 15 -55.32 -16.78 -5.33
C CYS A 15 -54.50 -16.31 -4.13
N SER A 16 -54.57 -17.09 -3.06
CA SER A 16 -53.78 -16.92 -1.85
C SER A 16 -52.35 -17.34 -2.18
N LEU A 17 -51.58 -16.43 -2.79
CA LEU A 17 -50.14 -16.58 -2.94
C LEU A 17 -49.57 -16.82 -1.54
N HIS A 18 -49.22 -18.08 -1.26
CA HIS A 18 -48.55 -18.52 -0.06
C HIS A 18 -47.20 -17.80 -0.02
N ARG A 19 -47.18 -16.61 0.60
CA ARG A 19 -45.99 -15.77 0.73
C ARG A 19 -45.06 -16.51 1.67
N ARG A 20 -44.12 -17.28 1.11
CA ARG A 20 -43.06 -17.95 1.88
C ARG A 20 -42.43 -16.87 2.76
N PRO A 21 -42.41 -17.04 4.10
CA PRO A 21 -41.74 -16.07 4.95
C PRO A 21 -40.29 -15.91 4.45
N PRO A 22 -39.77 -14.67 4.34
CA PRO A 22 -38.41 -14.46 3.90
C PRO A 22 -37.49 -15.28 4.81
N ALA A 23 -36.63 -16.09 4.21
CA ALA A 23 -35.60 -16.80 4.97
C ALA A 23 -34.76 -15.78 5.73
N PRO A 24 -34.23 -16.11 6.92
CA PRO A 24 -33.24 -15.28 7.58
C PRO A 24 -32.12 -14.97 6.57
N LEU A 25 -31.90 -13.69 6.30
CA LEU A 25 -30.85 -13.26 5.38
C LEU A 25 -29.51 -13.67 5.97
N ASP A 26 -28.78 -14.54 5.28
CA ASP A 26 -27.41 -14.86 5.62
C ASP A 26 -26.55 -13.61 5.32
N PRO A 27 -25.99 -12.94 6.35
CA PRO A 27 -25.21 -11.72 6.13
C PRO A 27 -24.00 -11.96 5.24
N ALA A 28 -23.46 -13.19 5.19
CA ALA A 28 -22.36 -13.53 4.30
C ALA A 28 -22.81 -13.58 2.83
N ALA A 29 -24.01 -14.10 2.55
CA ALA A 29 -24.58 -14.12 1.21
C ALA A 29 -24.91 -12.70 0.72
N ASP A 30 -25.49 -11.86 1.58
CA ASP A 30 -25.77 -10.46 1.25
C ASP A 30 -24.50 -9.65 1.00
N ALA A 31 -23.46 -9.88 1.82
CA ALA A 31 -22.15 -9.26 1.63
C ALA A 31 -21.53 -9.69 0.29
N ALA A 32 -21.54 -10.98 -0.01
CA ALA A 32 -21.00 -11.52 -1.26
C ALA A 32 -21.73 -10.95 -2.49
N ALA A 33 -23.04 -10.74 -2.42
CA ALA A 33 -23.82 -10.14 -3.51
C ALA A 33 -23.51 -8.64 -3.72
N GLN A 34 -23.26 -7.89 -2.64
CA GLN A 34 -23.01 -6.44 -2.69
C GLN A 34 -21.53 -6.09 -2.92
N TRP A 35 -20.62 -7.01 -2.63
CA TRP A 35 -19.19 -6.80 -2.70
C TRP A 35 -18.67 -6.34 -4.07
N PRO A 36 -19.06 -6.96 -5.20
CA PRO A 36 -18.56 -6.56 -6.52
C PRO A 36 -18.83 -5.09 -6.83
N GLU A 37 -20.01 -4.58 -6.45
CA GLU A 37 -20.39 -3.19 -6.69
C GLU A 37 -19.62 -2.21 -5.79
N ALA A 38 -19.51 -2.52 -4.49
CA ALA A 38 -18.72 -1.70 -3.56
C ALA A 38 -17.24 -1.61 -3.99
N ARG A 39 -16.66 -2.75 -4.40
CA ARG A 39 -15.30 -2.83 -4.93
C ARG A 39 -15.14 -1.99 -6.20
N ARG A 40 -16.08 -2.10 -7.16
CA ARG A 40 -16.08 -1.33 -8.40
C ARG A 40 -16.14 0.18 -8.15
N ILE A 41 -17.01 0.62 -7.23
CA ILE A 41 -17.10 2.04 -6.83
C ILE A 41 -15.77 2.52 -6.25
N ALA A 42 -15.18 1.77 -5.31
CA ALA A 42 -13.90 2.12 -4.72
C ALA A 42 -12.76 2.18 -5.75
N GLN A 43 -12.71 1.24 -6.70
CA GLN A 43 -11.76 1.24 -7.80
C GLN A 43 -11.92 2.47 -8.70
N ASN A 44 -13.15 2.86 -9.03
CA ASN A 44 -13.40 4.07 -9.82
C ASN A 44 -12.92 5.33 -9.09
N PHE A 45 -13.15 5.43 -7.78
CA PHE A 45 -12.61 6.53 -6.98
C PHE A 45 -11.07 6.55 -6.99
N ALA A 46 -10.43 5.38 -6.83
CA ALA A 46 -8.98 5.28 -6.90
C ALA A 46 -8.41 5.69 -8.26
N LEU A 47 -9.04 5.25 -9.36
CA LEU A 47 -8.67 5.66 -10.73
C LEU A 47 -8.83 7.17 -10.96
N ALA A 48 -9.82 7.79 -10.31
CA ALA A 48 -10.02 9.24 -10.31
C ALA A 48 -9.09 9.99 -9.32
N ARG A 49 -8.12 9.30 -8.69
CA ARG A 49 -7.24 9.81 -7.62
C ARG A 49 -7.98 10.30 -6.36
N ALA A 50 -9.24 9.91 -6.20
CA ALA A 50 -10.06 10.20 -5.02
C ALA A 50 -9.86 9.13 -3.94
N PHE A 51 -8.63 8.99 -3.44
CA PHE A 51 -8.22 7.89 -2.54
C PHE A 51 -8.99 7.89 -1.20
N ALA A 52 -9.34 9.06 -0.68
CA ALA A 52 -10.12 9.17 0.56
C ALA A 52 -11.54 8.60 0.40
N ASP A 53 -12.18 8.83 -0.75
CA ASP A 53 -13.51 8.31 -1.06
C ASP A 53 -13.50 6.81 -1.31
N ALA A 54 -12.44 6.31 -1.98
CA ALA A 54 -12.21 4.87 -2.13
C ALA A 54 -12.08 4.18 -0.77
N ASP A 55 -11.25 4.70 0.12
CA ASP A 55 -11.04 4.15 1.46
C ASP A 55 -12.31 4.25 2.33
N SER A 56 -13.05 5.36 2.24
CA SER A 56 -14.35 5.55 2.92
C SER A 56 -15.38 4.50 2.47
N THR A 57 -15.49 4.26 1.16
CA THR A 57 -16.38 3.25 0.59
C THR A 57 -16.08 1.85 1.13
N LEU A 58 -14.79 1.47 1.16
CA LEU A 58 -14.35 0.18 1.67
C LEU A 58 -14.58 0.03 3.18
N ARG A 59 -14.31 1.07 3.97
CA ARG A 59 -14.59 1.08 5.42
C ARG A 59 -16.09 0.98 5.71
N ALA A 60 -16.92 1.70 4.98
CA ALA A 60 -18.38 1.64 5.14
C ALA A 60 -18.90 0.23 4.84
N PHE A 61 -18.37 -0.44 3.82
CA PHE A 61 -18.72 -1.83 3.52
C PHE A 61 -18.31 -2.78 4.65
N ALA A 62 -17.06 -2.69 5.13
CA ALA A 62 -16.55 -3.53 6.22
C ALA A 62 -17.34 -3.36 7.52
N ALA A 63 -17.74 -2.12 7.84
CA ALA A 63 -18.55 -1.80 9.01
C ALA A 63 -19.98 -2.37 8.91
N ARG A 64 -20.52 -2.46 7.69
CA ARG A 64 -21.86 -3.01 7.44
C ARG A 64 -21.90 -4.54 7.48
N PHE A 65 -20.83 -5.21 7.06
CA PHE A 65 -20.76 -6.68 6.96
C PHE A 65 -19.59 -7.29 7.78
N PRO A 66 -19.49 -7.00 9.08
CA PRO A 66 -18.35 -7.44 9.88
C PRO A 66 -18.22 -8.97 9.92
N GLY A 67 -16.99 -9.48 9.89
CA GLY A 67 -16.69 -10.91 9.99
C GLY A 67 -16.96 -11.73 8.73
N THR A 68 -17.45 -11.12 7.65
CA THR A 68 -17.64 -11.80 6.36
C THR A 68 -16.34 -11.86 5.55
N PRO A 69 -16.15 -12.86 4.67
CA PRO A 69 -15.00 -12.91 3.77
C PRO A 69 -14.86 -11.63 2.91
N SER A 70 -15.97 -11.11 2.39
CA SER A 70 -16.00 -9.85 1.62
C SER A 70 -15.55 -8.64 2.43
N ALA A 71 -15.85 -8.59 3.73
CA ALA A 71 -15.31 -7.53 4.59
C ALA A 71 -13.81 -7.69 4.84
N ALA A 72 -13.30 -8.93 4.92
CA ALA A 72 -11.85 -9.18 5.00
C ALA A 72 -11.13 -8.66 3.74
N GLU A 73 -11.72 -8.86 2.56
CA GLU A 73 -11.20 -8.35 1.29
C GLU A 73 -11.01 -6.83 1.27
N THR A 74 -11.84 -6.07 2.00
CA THR A 74 -11.67 -4.61 2.09
C THR A 74 -10.28 -4.22 2.62
N VAL A 75 -9.68 -5.02 3.52
CA VAL A 75 -8.37 -4.72 4.09
C VAL A 75 -7.29 -4.79 3.02
N TYR A 76 -7.35 -5.80 2.14
CA TYR A 76 -6.47 -5.94 1.00
C TYR A 76 -6.61 -4.76 0.02
N TRP A 77 -7.85 -4.43 -0.38
CA TRP A 77 -8.09 -3.33 -1.31
C TRP A 77 -7.68 -1.97 -0.75
N ARG A 78 -7.88 -1.74 0.55
CA ARG A 78 -7.40 -0.51 1.22
C ARG A 78 -5.87 -0.41 1.19
N ALA A 79 -5.16 -1.52 1.42
CA ALA A 79 -3.70 -1.55 1.29
C ALA A 79 -3.23 -1.25 -0.14
N LEU A 80 -3.91 -1.79 -1.15
CA LEU A 80 -3.58 -1.55 -2.54
C LEU A 80 -3.78 -0.08 -2.94
N VAL A 81 -4.94 0.49 -2.61
CA VAL A 81 -5.27 1.90 -2.89
C VAL A 81 -4.30 2.85 -2.19
N ARG A 82 -3.89 2.52 -0.96
CA ARG A 82 -2.96 3.34 -0.16
C ARG A 82 -1.50 3.24 -0.64
N LEU A 83 -1.15 2.17 -1.36
CA LEU A 83 0.19 1.97 -1.93
C LEU A 83 0.36 2.65 -3.30
N ASP A 84 -0.70 3.18 -3.90
CA ASP A 84 -0.66 3.78 -5.23
C ASP A 84 0.38 4.94 -5.30
N PRO A 85 1.41 4.82 -6.16
CA PRO A 85 2.47 5.83 -6.27
C PRO A 85 2.01 7.10 -6.99
N THR A 86 0.80 7.13 -7.54
CA THR A 86 0.24 8.31 -8.22
C THR A 86 -0.38 9.33 -7.27
N SER A 87 -0.42 9.06 -5.97
CA SER A 87 -0.57 10.12 -4.98
C SER A 87 0.60 11.09 -5.17
N ASP A 88 0.32 12.39 -5.30
CA ASP A 88 1.35 13.40 -5.64
C ASP A 88 2.49 13.53 -4.59
N GLU A 89 2.43 12.74 -3.52
CA GLU A 89 3.44 12.61 -2.48
C GLU A 89 4.11 11.22 -2.52
N GLN A 90 5.43 11.18 -2.39
CA GLN A 90 6.13 9.92 -2.11
C GLN A 90 5.54 9.30 -0.85
N PRO A 91 5.30 7.97 -0.82
CA PRO A 91 4.69 7.32 0.32
C PRO A 91 5.54 7.55 1.57
N SER A 92 4.92 8.13 2.60
CA SER A 92 5.58 8.38 3.87
C SER A 92 5.90 7.05 4.58
N ALA A 93 6.83 7.06 5.54
CA ALA A 93 7.16 5.87 6.34
C ALA A 93 5.94 5.38 7.13
N GLU A 94 5.07 6.31 7.52
CA GLU A 94 3.80 6.00 8.17
C GLU A 94 2.85 5.28 7.20
N VAL A 95 2.70 5.78 5.98
CA VAL A 95 1.89 5.13 4.93
C VAL A 95 2.39 3.70 4.67
N LEU A 96 3.70 3.50 4.51
CA LEU A 96 4.27 2.16 4.30
C LEU A 96 4.07 1.23 5.51
N ARG A 97 4.10 1.78 6.73
CA ARG A 97 3.83 1.02 7.96
C ARG A 97 2.36 0.60 8.03
N ASP A 98 1.44 1.48 7.70
CA ASP A 98 -0.01 1.19 7.66
C ASP A 98 -0.32 0.10 6.63
N VAL A 99 0.22 0.24 5.41
CA VAL A 99 0.05 -0.75 4.34
C VAL A 99 0.55 -2.12 4.79
N ARG A 100 1.73 -2.21 5.42
CA ARG A 100 2.23 -3.49 5.96
C ARG A 100 1.30 -4.05 7.04
N THR A 101 0.81 -3.21 7.94
CA THR A 101 -0.09 -3.62 9.02
C THR A 101 -1.38 -4.22 8.46
N TRP A 102 -1.95 -3.59 7.42
CA TRP A 102 -3.15 -4.11 6.75
C TRP A 102 -2.88 -5.41 5.98
N LEU A 103 -1.76 -5.50 5.27
CA LEU A 103 -1.39 -6.74 4.56
C LEU A 103 -1.10 -7.89 5.53
N ASP A 104 -0.39 -7.64 6.64
CA ASP A 104 -0.14 -8.65 7.67
C ASP A 104 -1.47 -9.12 8.31
N ALA A 105 -2.42 -8.20 8.55
CA ALA A 105 -3.76 -8.54 9.05
C ALA A 105 -4.58 -9.37 8.05
N TYR A 106 -4.49 -9.06 6.76
CA TYR A 106 -5.15 -9.86 5.71
C TYR A 106 -4.53 -11.26 5.65
N ILE A 107 -3.20 -11.37 5.50
CA ILE A 107 -2.45 -12.64 5.47
C ILE A 107 -2.76 -13.54 6.67
N ALA A 108 -2.98 -12.96 7.85
CA ALA A 108 -3.33 -13.71 9.06
C ALA A 108 -4.64 -14.52 8.93
N GLY A 109 -5.54 -14.18 8.00
CA GLY A 109 -6.73 -14.97 7.69
C GLY A 109 -6.47 -16.23 6.86
N GLY A 110 -5.23 -16.46 6.41
CA GLY A 110 -4.76 -17.72 5.87
C GLY A 110 -4.90 -17.88 4.34
N PRO A 111 -4.38 -19.00 3.80
CA PRO A 111 -4.19 -19.20 2.35
C PRO A 111 -5.49 -19.41 1.55
N LEU A 112 -6.64 -19.48 2.21
CA LEU A 112 -7.95 -19.62 1.55
C LEU A 112 -8.54 -18.27 1.11
N GLN A 113 -7.92 -17.15 1.48
CA GLN A 113 -8.32 -15.83 0.99
C GLN A 113 -8.01 -15.65 -0.50
N GLU A 114 -8.85 -14.87 -1.18
CA GLU A 114 -8.80 -14.70 -2.64
C GLU A 114 -7.44 -14.15 -3.13
N HIS A 115 -6.88 -13.18 -2.40
CA HIS A 115 -5.64 -12.49 -2.78
C HIS A 115 -4.46 -12.81 -1.84
N TYR A 116 -4.44 -13.99 -1.20
CA TYR A 116 -3.39 -14.33 -0.23
C TYR A 116 -1.98 -14.21 -0.81
N VAL A 117 -1.74 -14.79 -2.00
CA VAL A 117 -0.43 -14.79 -2.65
C VAL A 117 -0.01 -13.36 -3.01
N ASP A 118 -0.95 -12.58 -3.55
CA ASP A 118 -0.72 -11.18 -3.93
C ASP A 118 -0.37 -10.34 -2.71
N ALA A 119 -1.09 -10.51 -1.61
CA ALA A 119 -0.82 -9.81 -0.35
C ALA A 119 0.58 -10.12 0.20
N VAL A 120 1.04 -11.39 0.13
CA VAL A 120 2.39 -11.77 0.54
C VAL A 120 3.45 -11.08 -0.32
N VAL A 121 3.23 -10.98 -1.63
CA VAL A 121 4.14 -10.30 -2.55
C VAL A 121 4.16 -8.80 -2.29
N LEU A 122 3.00 -8.16 -2.17
CA LEU A 122 2.87 -6.73 -1.85
C LEU A 122 3.53 -6.38 -0.52
N ARG A 123 3.41 -7.24 0.49
CA ARG A 123 4.06 -7.04 1.81
C ARG A 123 5.57 -7.01 1.69
N ARG A 124 6.16 -7.88 0.85
CA ARG A 124 7.61 -7.88 0.56
C ARG A 124 8.02 -6.63 -0.21
N ILE A 125 7.22 -6.20 -1.19
CA ILE A 125 7.46 -4.98 -1.96
C ILE A 125 7.44 -3.75 -1.05
N ALA A 126 6.43 -3.59 -0.19
CA ALA A 126 6.34 -2.50 0.78
C ALA A 126 7.54 -2.48 1.75
N THR A 127 8.05 -3.64 2.15
CA THR A 127 9.28 -3.75 2.96
C THR A 127 10.52 -3.25 2.21
N ARG A 128 10.63 -3.57 0.91
CA ARG A 128 11.73 -3.10 0.07
C ARG A 128 11.68 -1.59 -0.14
N PHE A 129 10.49 -1.02 -0.39
CA PHE A 129 10.32 0.44 -0.51
C PHE A 129 10.76 1.17 0.76
N ASP A 130 10.38 0.68 1.94
CA ASP A 130 10.79 1.30 3.20
C ASP A 130 12.31 1.23 3.41
N SER A 131 12.93 0.10 3.05
CA SER A 131 14.40 -0.05 3.11
C SER A 131 15.11 0.92 2.17
N LEU A 132 14.59 1.12 0.95
CA LEU A 132 15.16 2.06 -0.03
C LEU A 132 15.02 3.50 0.45
N ARG A 133 13.88 3.84 1.05
CA ARG A 133 13.64 5.14 1.65
C ARG A 133 14.63 5.41 2.79
N MET A 134 14.80 4.48 3.73
CA MET A 134 15.79 4.62 4.81
C MET A 134 17.21 4.79 4.27
N ALA A 135 17.58 4.08 3.19
CA ALA A 135 18.86 4.24 2.52
C ALA A 135 19.02 5.62 1.85
N ALA A 136 17.92 6.18 1.32
CA ALA A 136 17.91 7.53 0.76
C ALA A 136 18.04 8.61 1.86
N ASP A 137 17.34 8.45 2.99
CA ASP A 137 17.39 9.38 4.14
C ASP A 137 18.77 9.38 4.82
N THR A 138 19.45 8.23 4.84
CA THR A 138 20.80 8.09 5.43
C THR A 138 21.93 8.49 4.49
N ARG A 139 21.66 8.76 3.21
CA ARG A 139 22.69 9.25 2.29
C ARG A 139 23.02 10.69 2.67
N PRO A 140 24.22 10.98 3.21
CA PRO A 140 24.62 12.35 3.42
C PRO A 140 24.62 13.03 2.06
N VAL A 141 23.71 13.98 1.86
CA VAL A 141 23.87 14.97 0.81
C VAL A 141 25.18 15.69 1.18
N PRO A 142 26.26 15.60 0.38
CA PRO A 142 27.41 16.45 0.62
C PRO A 142 26.84 17.87 0.57
N VAL A 143 26.89 18.57 1.71
CA VAL A 143 26.44 19.96 1.81
C VAL A 143 27.30 20.74 0.83
N ALA A 144 26.80 20.91 -0.39
CA ALA A 144 27.20 22.01 -1.23
C ALA A 144 26.77 23.23 -0.42
N ALA A 145 27.72 23.80 0.33
CA ALA A 145 27.55 25.12 0.91
C ALA A 145 27.05 26.01 -0.23
N ALA A 146 25.78 26.40 -0.16
CA ALA A 146 25.25 27.41 -1.06
C ALA A 146 26.21 28.60 -0.98
N PRO A 147 26.62 29.20 -2.11
CA PRO A 147 27.48 30.37 -2.06
C PRO A 147 26.71 31.48 -1.33
N ALA A 148 27.09 31.75 -0.08
CA ALA A 148 26.61 32.92 0.62
C ALA A 148 27.26 34.14 -0.04
N ILE A 149 26.45 34.97 -0.68
CA ILE A 149 26.89 36.28 -1.16
C ILE A 149 27.06 37.16 0.08
N VAL A 150 28.30 37.32 0.52
CA VAL A 150 28.69 38.37 1.48
C VAL A 150 29.52 39.38 0.69
N ASN A 151 29.01 40.60 0.55
CA ASN A 151 29.71 41.75 -0.06
C ASN A 151 30.19 41.56 -1.51
N GLY A 152 29.35 40.99 -2.39
CA GLY A 152 29.51 41.13 -3.85
C GLY A 152 30.73 40.45 -4.49
N ASN A 153 31.52 39.68 -3.75
CA ASN A 153 32.64 38.91 -4.30
C ASN A 153 32.37 37.40 -4.25
N LEU A 154 32.41 36.74 -5.41
CA LEU A 154 32.32 35.29 -5.57
C LEU A 154 33.58 34.61 -4.99
N VAL A 155 33.49 34.07 -3.77
CA VAL A 155 34.52 33.21 -3.18
C VAL A 155 34.33 31.77 -3.71
N ALA A 156 34.64 31.55 -5.00
CA ALA A 156 34.57 30.21 -5.63
C ALA A 156 35.95 29.51 -5.69
N ARG A 157 37.05 30.21 -5.39
CA ARG A 157 38.41 29.66 -5.50
C ARG A 157 38.87 28.86 -4.27
N ASP A 158 38.39 29.19 -3.08
CA ASP A 158 38.80 28.48 -1.86
C ASP A 158 38.10 27.11 -1.73
N SER A 159 36.85 26.99 -2.20
CA SER A 159 36.13 25.71 -2.17
C SER A 159 36.72 24.65 -3.09
N LEU A 160 37.39 25.04 -4.19
CA LEU A 160 38.06 24.09 -5.08
C LEU A 160 39.36 23.58 -4.48
N LYS A 161 40.16 24.47 -3.89
CA LYS A 161 41.39 24.09 -3.18
C LYS A 161 41.10 23.17 -1.99
N VAL A 162 40.09 23.49 -1.18
CA VAL A 162 39.65 22.63 -0.07
C VAL A 162 39.20 21.26 -0.56
N ARG A 163 38.54 21.17 -1.72
CA ARG A 163 38.16 19.88 -2.32
C ARG A 163 39.37 19.11 -2.84
N ASP A 164 40.32 19.78 -3.47
CA ASP A 164 41.54 19.16 -3.99
C ASP A 164 42.43 18.64 -2.85
N ASP A 165 42.53 19.40 -1.75
CA ASP A 165 43.25 19.00 -0.54
C ASP A 165 42.59 17.79 0.13
N GLU A 166 41.25 17.77 0.23
CA GLU A 166 40.50 16.63 0.77
C GLU A 166 40.63 15.39 -0.13
N ILE A 167 40.58 15.54 -1.45
CA ILE A 167 40.81 14.44 -2.40
C ILE A 167 42.24 13.90 -2.27
N GLN A 168 43.24 14.76 -2.11
CA GLN A 168 44.61 14.31 -1.88
C GLN A 168 44.76 13.57 -0.56
N ARG A 169 44.14 14.06 0.51
CA ARG A 169 44.12 13.38 1.81
C ARG A 169 43.47 12.00 1.72
N LEU A 170 42.28 11.91 1.13
CA LEU A 170 41.58 10.64 0.95
C LEU A 170 42.38 9.65 0.11
N ARG A 171 43.13 10.12 -0.90
CA ARG A 171 44.04 9.28 -1.68
C ARG A 171 45.20 8.75 -0.85
N GLN A 172 45.81 9.59 -0.01
CA GLN A 172 46.88 9.18 0.89
C GLN A 172 46.41 8.14 1.91
N GLU A 173 45.23 8.35 2.50
CA GLU A 173 44.62 7.38 3.43
C GLU A 173 44.33 6.04 2.74
N LEU A 174 43.88 6.06 1.48
CA LEU A 174 43.66 4.85 0.67
C LEU A 174 44.95 4.07 0.39
N ASP A 175 46.02 4.79 0.01
CA ASP A 175 47.31 4.17 -0.27
C ASP A 175 47.96 3.63 1.01
N GLN A 176 47.80 4.33 2.14
CA GLN A 176 48.23 3.84 3.45
C GLN A 176 47.48 2.56 3.84
N ALA A 177 46.15 2.53 3.70
CA ALA A 177 45.35 1.34 4.00
C ALA A 177 45.72 0.14 3.11
N LYS A 178 46.01 0.38 1.82
CA LYS A 178 46.51 -0.66 0.90
C LYS A 178 47.87 -1.19 1.32
N ALA A 179 48.79 -0.33 1.74
CA ALA A 179 50.12 -0.73 2.21
C ALA A 179 50.02 -1.58 3.50
N GLU A 180 49.10 -1.24 4.40
CA GLU A 180 48.84 -2.02 5.60
C GLU A 180 48.24 -3.39 5.28
N LEU A 181 47.28 -3.45 4.34
CA LEU A 181 46.73 -4.72 3.86
C LEU A 181 47.81 -5.62 3.26
N GLU A 182 48.71 -5.08 2.44
CA GLU A 182 49.82 -5.86 1.88
C GLU A 182 50.82 -6.32 2.95
N ARG A 183 51.06 -5.51 3.99
CA ARG A 183 51.91 -5.91 5.12
C ARG A 183 51.27 -7.05 5.93
N ILE A 184 49.97 -6.97 6.19
CA ILE A 184 49.20 -8.03 6.85
C ILE A 184 49.18 -9.29 5.97
N ARG A 185 48.97 -9.13 4.66
CA ARG A 185 49.00 -10.23 3.69
C ARG A 185 50.36 -10.93 3.67
N ARG A 186 51.46 -10.20 3.71
CA ARG A 186 52.81 -10.78 3.81
C ARG A 186 53.07 -11.50 5.13
N ARG A 187 52.46 -11.06 6.22
CA ARG A 187 52.54 -11.73 7.53
C ARG A 187 51.68 -12.99 7.61
N LEU A 188 50.57 -13.02 6.86
CA LEU A 188 49.64 -14.16 6.80
C LEU A 188 49.99 -15.18 5.71
N ALA A 189 50.95 -14.87 4.83
CA ALA A 189 51.45 -15.85 3.86
C ALA A 189 52.26 -16.93 4.61
N PRO A 190 51.86 -18.22 4.55
CA PRO A 190 52.60 -19.30 5.21
C PRO A 190 53.98 -19.47 4.57
N PRO A 191 55.01 -19.90 5.34
CA PRO A 191 56.31 -20.22 4.77
C PRO A 191 56.15 -21.36 3.76
N ARG A 192 56.69 -21.18 2.55
CA ARG A 192 56.69 -22.24 1.52
C ARG A 192 57.59 -23.41 1.99
N PRO A 193 57.17 -24.67 1.79
CA PRO A 193 58.01 -25.84 2.01
C PRO A 193 59.22 -25.87 1.06
#